data_AF-A0A7W1W525-F1
#
_entry.id   AF-A0A7W1W525-F1
#
_cell.length_a   1.000
_cell.length_b   1.000
_cell.length_c   1.000
_cell.angle_alpha   90.00
_cell.angle_beta   90.00
_cell.angle_gamma   90.00
#
_symmetry.space_group_name_H-M   'P 1'
#
loop_
_entity.id
_entity.type
_entity.pdbx_description
1 polymer ?
#
loop_
_entity_poly.entity_id
_entity_poly.type
_entity_poly.pdbx_seq_one_letter_code
_entity_poly.pdbx_strand_id
1 'polypeptide(L)'
;MALRIFIPFILIALVGSGVYLYWFSGFADKETVLTLPPGFKATVFADNVGAARHIVVAPNGDVYVAVWDSEDKRGGVFGARRGDDKGNKRGGVLALRDTDGDGRADIQERFGEEGGSGIALSGNSLYFATWTT
;
A
#
# COMPACT_ATOMS: atom_id res chain seq x y z
N MET A 1 -21.22 -14.11 -11.40
CA MET A 1 -21.19 -15.16 -10.35
C MET A 1 -19.73 -15.49 -10.05
N ALA A 2 -19.19 -15.05 -8.91
CA ALA A 2 -17.79 -15.24 -8.56
C ALA A 2 -17.62 -16.42 -7.59
N LEU A 3 -16.79 -17.39 -7.97
CA LEU A 3 -16.43 -18.56 -7.18
C LEU A 3 -15.53 -18.12 -6.01
N ARG A 4 -15.98 -18.33 -4.77
CA ARG A 4 -15.23 -18.03 -3.54
C ARG A 4 -14.38 -19.25 -3.17
N ILE A 5 -13.06 -19.11 -3.14
CA ILE A 5 -12.14 -20.17 -2.70
C ILE A 5 -12.01 -20.08 -1.17
N PHE A 6 -12.35 -21.17 -0.49
CA PHE A 6 -12.38 -21.29 0.97
C PHE A 6 -11.11 -22.01 1.44
N ILE A 7 -10.28 -21.36 2.27
CA ILE A 7 -9.08 -21.98 2.86
C ILE A 7 -9.31 -22.09 4.37
N PRO A 8 -9.64 -23.28 4.92
CA PRO A 8 -9.82 -23.43 6.36
C PRO A 8 -8.48 -23.65 7.07
N PHE A 9 -8.17 -22.82 8.07
CA PHE A 9 -7.15 -23.12 9.07
C PHE A 9 -7.83 -23.67 10.33
N ILE A 10 -7.36 -24.81 10.85
CA ILE A 10 -7.88 -25.46 12.06
C ILE A 10 -6.95 -25.16 13.23
N LEU A 11 -7.47 -24.51 14.29
CA LEU A 11 -6.81 -24.41 15.59
C LEU A 11 -7.52 -25.34 16.58
N ILE A 12 -6.78 -26.28 17.16
CA ILE A 12 -7.27 -27.19 18.21
C ILE A 12 -6.86 -26.62 19.56
N ALA A 13 -7.83 -26.28 20.41
CA ALA A 13 -7.59 -25.91 21.80
C ALA A 13 -8.22 -26.96 22.73
N LEU A 14 -7.43 -27.48 23.66
CA LEU A 14 -7.91 -28.35 24.74
C LEU A 14 -8.14 -27.50 25.99
N VAL A 15 -9.40 -27.25 26.33
CA VAL A 15 -9.78 -26.61 27.60
C VAL A 15 -10.90 -27.43 28.22
N GLY A 16 -10.61 -28.11 29.33
CA GLY A 16 -11.59 -28.82 30.16
C GLY A 16 -12.44 -29.86 29.43
N SER A 17 -12.02 -31.13 29.45
CA SER A 17 -12.80 -32.33 29.05
C SER A 17 -13.46 -32.33 27.67
N GLY A 18 -13.22 -31.31 26.83
CA GLY A 18 -13.85 -31.13 25.52
C GLY A 18 -12.85 -30.62 24.49
N VAL A 19 -12.95 -31.17 23.28
CA VAL A 19 -12.25 -30.68 22.09
C VAL A 19 -13.15 -29.64 21.44
N TYR A 20 -12.70 -28.39 21.39
CA TYR A 20 -13.42 -27.32 20.69
C TYR A 20 -12.75 -27.07 19.33
N LEU A 21 -13.53 -27.18 18.26
CA LEU A 21 -13.12 -26.85 16.90
C LEU A 21 -13.51 -25.39 16.62
N TYR A 22 -12.53 -24.51 16.44
CA TYR A 22 -12.76 -23.13 16.01
C TYR A 22 -12.52 -23.02 14.50
N TRP A 23 -13.55 -22.58 13.78
CA TRP A 23 -13.50 -22.29 12.35
C TRP A 23 -13.13 -20.83 12.16
N PHE A 24 -11.85 -20.54 11.84
CA PHE A 24 -11.50 -19.21 11.34
C PHE A 24 -11.72 -19.17 9.83
N SER A 25 -12.70 -18.37 9.40
CA SER A 25 -12.94 -18.07 7.99
C SER A 25 -12.27 -16.74 7.63
N GLY A 26 -11.09 -16.81 7.02
CA GLY A 26 -10.48 -15.67 6.33
C GLY A 26 -10.86 -15.72 4.86
N PHE A 27 -11.31 -14.59 4.30
CA PHE A 27 -11.50 -14.47 2.86
C PHE A 27 -10.22 -13.85 2.27
N ALA A 28 -9.60 -14.54 1.32
CA ALA A 28 -8.56 -13.94 0.49
C ALA A 28 -9.23 -13.05 -0.56
N ASP A 29 -8.86 -11.76 -0.60
CA ASP A 29 -9.33 -10.86 -1.65
C ASP A 29 -8.60 -11.18 -2.97
N LYS A 30 -9.36 -11.35 -4.05
CA LYS A 30 -8.85 -11.82 -5.35
C LYS A 30 -7.87 -10.83 -5.99
N GLU A 31 -7.95 -9.54 -5.68
CA GLU A 31 -7.06 -8.53 -6.24
C GLU A 31 -5.79 -8.36 -5.41
N THR A 32 -5.90 -8.40 -4.08
CA THR A 32 -4.76 -8.13 -3.20
C THR A 32 -4.02 -9.39 -2.76
N VAL A 33 -4.61 -10.57 -2.90
CA VAL A 33 -4.10 -11.86 -2.38
C VAL A 33 -3.95 -11.85 -0.84
N LEU A 34 -4.47 -10.82 -0.17
CA LEU A 34 -4.43 -10.68 1.28
C LEU A 34 -5.57 -11.46 1.91
N THR A 35 -5.26 -12.26 2.94
CA THR A 35 -6.26 -12.84 3.83
C THR A 35 -6.67 -11.80 4.86
N LEU A 36 -7.95 -11.43 4.86
CA LEU A 36 -8.48 -10.40 5.75
C LEU A 36 -9.35 -11.00 6.86
N PRO A 37 -9.33 -10.42 8.08
CA PRO A 37 -10.30 -10.77 9.12
C PRO A 37 -11.74 -10.51 8.66
N PRO A 38 -12.73 -11.21 9.23
CA PRO A 38 -14.14 -10.95 8.94
C PRO A 38 -14.50 -9.46 9.14
N GLY A 39 -15.26 -8.90 8.19
CA GLY A 39 -15.68 -7.49 8.21
C GLY A 39 -14.71 -6.52 7.52
N PHE A 40 -13.52 -6.97 7.11
CA PHE A 40 -12.57 -6.14 6.36
C PHE A 40 -12.61 -6.43 4.85
N LYS A 41 -12.34 -5.39 4.05
CA LYS A 41 -12.13 -5.47 2.60
C LYS A 41 -10.91 -4.62 2.24
N ALA A 42 -10.13 -5.07 1.27
CA ALA A 42 -9.02 -4.30 0.70
C ALA A 42 -9.19 -4.22 -0.82
N THR A 43 -8.68 -3.17 -1.43
CA THR A 43 -8.59 -3.02 -2.89
C THR A 43 -7.26 -2.36 -3.24
N VAL A 44 -6.82 -2.53 -4.48
CA VAL A 44 -5.62 -1.87 -4.99
C VAL A 44 -6.00 -0.47 -5.45
N PHE A 45 -5.68 0.54 -4.64
CA PHE A 45 -5.95 1.95 -4.98
C PHE A 45 -5.09 2.44 -6.16
N ALA A 46 -3.80 2.10 -6.17
CA ALA A 46 -2.89 2.39 -7.28
C ALA A 46 -1.79 1.31 -7.35
N ASP A 47 -1.31 1.01 -8.55
CA ASP A 47 -0.15 0.15 -8.80
C ASP A 47 0.99 0.93 -9.46
N ASN A 48 2.16 0.30 -9.63
CA ASN A 48 3.34 0.91 -10.26
C ASN A 48 3.79 2.25 -9.66
N VAL A 49 3.52 2.46 -8.37
CA VAL A 49 3.80 3.71 -7.63
C VAL A 49 5.29 3.89 -7.24
N GLY A 50 6.15 2.94 -7.61
CA GLY A 50 7.57 2.89 -7.24
C GLY A 50 7.77 2.49 -5.77
N ALA A 51 8.89 2.92 -5.19
CA ALA A 51 9.28 2.59 -3.82
C ALA A 51 8.50 3.44 -2.78
N ALA A 52 7.18 3.24 -2.71
CA ALA A 52 6.27 3.97 -1.84
C ALA A 52 6.62 3.81 -0.35
N ARG A 53 6.49 4.91 0.39
CA ARG A 53 6.72 5.03 1.84
C ARG A 53 5.46 5.57 2.52
N HIS A 54 5.57 6.62 3.32
CA HIS A 54 4.40 7.18 4.00
C HIS A 54 3.44 7.82 3.01
N ILE A 55 2.17 7.84 3.40
CA ILE A 55 1.09 8.48 2.65
C ILE A 55 0.36 9.48 3.54
N VAL A 56 -0.28 10.45 2.91
CA VAL A 56 -1.21 11.36 3.59
C VAL A 56 -2.38 11.67 2.64
N VAL A 57 -3.59 11.75 3.20
CA VAL A 57 -4.81 12.03 2.43
C VAL A 57 -5.25 13.45 2.72
N ALA A 58 -5.43 14.24 1.66
CA ALA A 58 -5.93 15.61 1.76
C ALA A 58 -7.46 15.66 1.90
N PRO A 59 -8.03 16.77 2.41
CA PRO A 59 -9.48 16.90 2.60
C PRO A 59 -10.32 16.75 1.32
N ASN A 60 -9.72 16.98 0.15
CA ASN A 60 -10.35 16.79 -1.15
C ASN A 60 -10.28 15.35 -1.67
N GLY A 61 -9.70 14.42 -0.92
CA GLY A 61 -9.56 13.01 -1.30
C GLY A 61 -8.25 12.65 -2.01
N ASP A 62 -7.40 13.63 -2.33
CA ASP A 62 -6.11 13.34 -2.95
C ASP A 62 -5.20 12.56 -1.99
N VAL A 63 -4.54 11.53 -2.49
CA VAL A 63 -3.56 10.76 -1.74
C VAL A 63 -2.17 11.16 -2.21
N TYR A 64 -1.36 11.68 -1.29
CA TYR A 64 0.04 11.98 -1.53
C TYR A 64 0.91 10.89 -0.94
N VAL A 65 1.84 10.39 -1.75
CA VAL A 65 2.72 9.27 -1.42
C VAL A 65 4.16 9.77 -1.48
N ALA A 66 4.90 9.62 -0.38
CA ALA A 66 6.36 9.74 -0.39
C ALA A 66 6.96 8.56 -1.15
N VAL A 67 7.80 8.84 -2.14
CA VAL A 67 8.46 7.82 -2.94
C VAL A 67 9.97 7.90 -2.72
N TRP A 68 10.53 6.77 -2.32
CA TRP A 68 11.96 6.58 -2.12
C TRP A 68 12.68 6.57 -3.48
N ASP A 69 13.92 7.07 -3.54
CA ASP A 69 14.76 6.90 -4.72
C ASP A 69 15.32 5.47 -4.75
N SER A 70 14.90 4.68 -5.73
CA SER A 70 15.37 3.30 -5.91
C SER A 70 16.74 3.24 -6.59
N GLU A 71 17.23 4.35 -7.15
CA GLU A 71 18.62 4.51 -7.58
C GLU A 71 19.49 4.79 -6.36
N ASP A 72 19.72 3.76 -5.56
CA ASP A 72 20.70 3.86 -4.49
C ASP A 72 22.09 4.12 -5.10
N LYS A 73 22.56 5.37 -5.07
CA LYS A 73 23.94 5.74 -5.41
C LYS A 73 24.99 5.04 -4.52
N ARG A 74 24.56 4.31 -3.48
CA ARG A 74 25.37 3.53 -2.53
C ARG A 74 25.18 2.01 -2.67
N GLY A 75 24.40 1.52 -3.64
CA GLY A 75 24.29 0.09 -3.99
C GLY A 75 23.47 -0.80 -3.03
N GLY A 76 22.71 -0.21 -2.11
CA GLY A 76 21.80 -0.90 -1.18
C GLY A 76 20.41 -1.15 -1.77
N VAL A 77 19.97 -2.40 -1.71
CA VAL A 77 18.67 -2.87 -2.20
C VAL A 77 17.55 -2.63 -1.17
N PHE A 78 17.42 -1.40 -0.66
CA PHE A 78 16.38 -1.04 0.31
C PHE A 78 15.12 -0.41 -0.31
N GLY A 79 15.10 -0.22 -1.64
CA GLY A 79 13.97 0.33 -2.39
C GLY A 79 13.63 -0.35 -3.72
N ALA A 80 14.54 -1.13 -4.32
CA ALA A 80 14.38 -1.71 -5.66
C ALA A 80 13.98 -3.20 -5.63
N ARG A 81 12.94 -3.57 -4.86
CA ARG A 81 12.65 -4.99 -4.60
C ARG A 81 11.74 -5.68 -5.63
N ARG A 82 11.39 -5.04 -6.75
CA ARG A 82 10.85 -5.73 -7.92
C ARG A 82 11.43 -5.13 -9.21
N GLY A 83 11.88 -6.01 -10.10
CA GLY A 83 12.55 -5.66 -11.37
C GLY A 83 11.60 -5.19 -12.48
N ASP A 84 10.42 -4.70 -12.10
CA ASP A 84 9.37 -4.15 -12.95
C ASP A 84 9.38 -2.60 -12.97
N ASP A 85 10.21 -1.94 -12.15
CA ASP A 85 10.42 -0.48 -12.10
C ASP A 85 11.11 0.10 -13.37
N LYS A 86 10.86 -0.45 -14.56
CA LYS A 86 11.45 -0.05 -15.86
C LYS A 86 11.02 1.34 -16.37
N GLY A 87 10.64 2.26 -15.48
CA GLY A 87 10.19 3.58 -15.90
C GLY A 87 10.37 4.71 -14.90
N ASN A 88 10.42 4.46 -13.58
CA ASN A 88 10.35 5.55 -12.62
C ASN A 88 11.31 5.38 -11.45
N LYS A 89 12.59 5.57 -11.74
CA LYS A 89 13.68 5.55 -10.75
C LYS A 89 13.77 6.80 -9.91
N ARG A 90 12.91 7.80 -10.12
CA ARG A 90 13.01 9.10 -9.45
C ARG A 90 12.41 8.98 -8.06
N GLY A 91 13.00 9.62 -7.04
CA GLY A 91 12.37 9.83 -5.73
C GLY A 91 11.45 11.05 -5.76
N GLY A 92 10.69 11.33 -4.70
CA GLY A 92 9.86 12.54 -4.62
C GLY A 92 8.48 12.26 -4.05
N VAL A 93 7.48 12.97 -4.56
CA VAL A 93 6.07 12.81 -4.15
C VAL A 93 5.22 12.43 -5.36
N LEU A 94 4.35 11.44 -5.15
CA LEU A 94 3.30 11.04 -6.09
C LEU A 94 1.94 11.49 -5.54
N ALA A 95 1.20 12.28 -6.30
CA ALA A 95 -0.20 12.60 -6.05
C ALA A 95 -1.10 11.67 -6.84
N LEU A 96 -2.11 11.14 -6.16
CA LEU A 96 -3.09 10.20 -6.69
C LEU A 96 -4.49 10.78 -6.47
N ARG A 97 -5.34 10.70 -7.49
CA ARG A 97 -6.74 11.11 -7.40
C ARG A 97 -7.67 10.07 -8.04
N ASP A 98 -8.66 9.66 -7.28
CA ASP A 98 -9.85 8.94 -7.73
C ASP A 98 -10.91 9.99 -8.11
N THR A 99 -11.36 9.98 -9.36
CA THR A 99 -12.31 10.97 -9.90
C THR A 99 -13.72 10.43 -10.02
N ASP A 100 -13.91 9.11 -10.00
CA ASP A 100 -15.21 8.47 -10.19
C ASP A 100 -15.74 7.75 -8.94
N GLY A 101 -14.93 7.66 -7.89
CA GLY A 101 -15.27 7.11 -6.58
C GLY A 101 -15.27 5.57 -6.55
N ASP A 102 -14.63 4.90 -7.50
CA ASP A 102 -14.57 3.44 -7.56
C ASP A 102 -13.53 2.84 -6.59
N GLY A 103 -12.71 3.68 -5.95
CA GLY A 103 -11.65 3.28 -5.04
C GLY A 103 -10.33 2.97 -5.74
N ARG A 104 -10.14 3.45 -6.97
CA ARG A 104 -8.89 3.40 -7.74
C ARG A 104 -8.50 4.81 -8.20
N ALA A 105 -7.21 5.09 -8.20
CA ALA A 105 -6.71 6.36 -8.69
C ALA A 105 -6.70 6.41 -10.22
N ASP A 106 -7.40 7.38 -10.79
CA ASP A 106 -7.43 7.67 -12.23
C ASP A 106 -6.24 8.53 -12.66
N ILE A 107 -5.83 9.44 -11.78
CA ILE A 107 -4.78 10.42 -12.05
C ILE A 107 -3.59 10.13 -11.16
N GLN A 108 -2.42 10.10 -11.78
CA GLN A 108 -1.13 10.02 -11.10
C GLN A 108 -0.23 11.17 -11.57
N GLU A 109 0.19 12.04 -10.65
CA GLU A 109 1.10 13.15 -10.93
C GLU A 109 2.29 13.12 -9.98
N ARG A 110 3.47 13.50 -10.50
CA ARG A 110 4.71 13.38 -9.76
C ARG A 110 5.46 14.68 -9.70
N PHE A 111 5.98 15.02 -8.52
CA PHE A 111 6.76 16.23 -8.30
C PHE A 111 7.90 16.01 -7.31
N GLY A 112 8.95 16.82 -7.45
CA GLY A 112 10.22 16.60 -6.79
C GLY A 112 11.01 15.44 -7.40
N GLU A 113 12.34 15.50 -7.25
CA GLU A 113 13.25 14.47 -7.75
C GLU A 113 13.97 13.73 -6.60
N GLU A 114 14.04 14.34 -5.42
CA GLU A 114 14.73 13.78 -4.27
C GLU A 114 13.89 12.73 -3.54
N GLY A 115 14.49 11.58 -3.25
CA GLY A 115 13.87 10.54 -2.43
C GLY A 115 13.70 10.96 -0.97
N GLY A 116 12.62 10.46 -0.37
CA GLY A 116 12.27 10.75 1.01
C GLY A 116 11.29 9.72 1.57
N SER A 117 11.07 9.79 2.89
CA SER A 117 10.12 8.90 3.58
C SER A 117 9.01 9.67 4.28
N GLY A 118 9.33 10.79 4.92
CA GLY A 118 8.35 11.56 5.69
C GLY A 118 7.49 12.43 4.78
N ILE A 119 6.17 12.39 4.97
CA ILE A 119 5.21 13.28 4.33
C ILE A 119 4.13 13.67 5.35
N ALA A 120 3.68 14.92 5.31
CA ALA A 120 2.65 15.43 6.21
C ALA A 120 1.87 16.58 5.58
N LEU A 121 0.60 16.72 5.97
CA LEU A 121 -0.22 17.89 5.66
C LEU A 121 -0.36 18.76 6.90
N SER A 122 -0.26 20.07 6.71
CA SER A 122 -0.67 21.06 7.72
C SER A 122 -1.29 22.27 7.02
N GLY A 123 -2.56 22.55 7.33
CA GLY A 123 -3.36 23.53 6.61
C GLY A 123 -3.41 23.21 5.11
N ASN A 124 -2.99 24.16 4.28
CA ASN A 124 -2.91 24.03 2.82
C ASN A 124 -1.51 23.62 2.31
N SER A 125 -0.60 23.25 3.21
CA SER A 125 0.79 22.94 2.88
C SER A 125 1.08 21.45 2.99
N LEU A 126 1.77 20.92 1.97
CA LEU A 126 2.35 19.59 1.96
C LEU A 126 3.84 19.68 2.32
N TYR A 127 4.22 18.95 3.36
CA TYR A 127 5.59 18.83 3.83
C TYR A 127 6.15 17.49 3.40
N PHE A 128 7.37 17.50 2.86
CA PHE A 128 8.08 16.31 2.43
C PHE A 128 9.51 16.35 2.97
N ALA A 129 9.93 15.25 3.60
CA ALA A 129 11.24 15.12 4.21
C ALA A 129 12.17 14.32 3.29
N THR A 130 13.08 15.03 2.62
CA THR A 130 14.15 14.43 1.83
C THR A 130 15.34 14.07 2.71
N TRP A 131 16.23 13.23 2.20
CA TRP A 131 17.52 13.04 2.85
C TRP A 131 18.45 14.18 2.47
N THR A 132 18.96 14.89 3.47
CA THR A 132 20.19 15.66 3.31
C THR A 132 21.35 14.69 3.07
N THR A 133 22.13 14.95 2.03
CA THR A 133 23.45 14.36 1.83
C THR A 133 24.51 15.43 1.98
#